data_AF-A0ABD1RAJ7-F1
#
_entry.id   AF-A0ABD1RAJ7-F1
#
_cell.length_a   1.000
_cell.length_b   1.000
_cell.length_c   1.000
_cell.angle_alpha   90.00
_cell.angle_beta   90.00
_cell.angle_gamma   90.00
#
_symmetry.space_group_name_H-M   'P 1'
#
loop_
_entity.id
_entity.type
_entity.pdbx_description
1 polymer ?
#
loop_
_entity_poly.entity_id
_entity_poly.type
_entity_poly.pdbx_seq_one_letter_code
_entity_poly.pdbx_strand_id
1 'polypeptide(L)'
;MGADSKGFSYSHVSVHNTCKDCWVIINAKAYNVTSFLEDHPGGEEVLLAAAGKDASEEFENAGHGSAARLMLDEFYVGEVDPSTNPTPAAMNVSPPRSEYDKDKPSEYVNKIFYLLVPLGIMTLAVGFWFYE
;
A
#
# COMPACT_ATOMS: atom_id res chain seq x y z
N MET A 1 0.07 32.16 18.79
CA MET A 1 1.08 32.01 17.73
C MET A 1 0.55 30.98 16.74
N GLY A 2 -0.13 31.42 15.66
CA GLY A 2 -0.68 30.52 14.66
C GLY A 2 0.40 30.25 13.63
N ALA A 3 0.97 29.04 13.67
CA ALA A 3 1.88 28.60 12.63
C ALA A 3 1.08 28.49 11.33
N ASP A 4 1.48 29.26 10.35
CA ASP A 4 1.21 29.16 8.93
C ASP A 4 1.77 27.85 8.36
N SER A 5 1.42 26.71 8.95
CA SER A 5 1.60 25.42 8.31
C SER A 5 0.69 25.42 7.09
N LYS A 6 1.24 25.59 5.88
CA LYS A 6 0.57 25.19 4.63
C LYS A 6 0.33 23.68 4.69
N GLY A 7 -0.64 23.28 5.51
CA GLY A 7 -1.07 21.90 5.60
C GLY A 7 -1.65 21.49 4.26
N PHE A 8 -1.33 20.28 3.82
CA PHE A 8 -2.01 19.69 2.68
C PHE A 8 -3.49 19.55 3.01
N SER A 9 -4.37 19.69 2.01
CA SER A 9 -5.78 19.37 2.19
C SER A 9 -6.01 17.89 1.93
N TYR A 10 -7.05 17.31 2.53
CA TYR A 10 -7.46 15.93 2.22
C TYR A 10 -7.71 15.73 0.72
N SER A 11 -8.29 16.73 0.04
CA SER A 11 -8.47 16.70 -1.41
C SER A 11 -7.15 16.66 -2.17
N HIS A 12 -6.09 17.30 -1.68
CA HIS A 12 -4.76 17.21 -2.28
C HIS A 12 -4.20 15.80 -2.16
N VAL A 13 -4.34 15.15 -1.01
CA VAL A 13 -3.86 13.77 -0.85
C VAL A 13 -4.71 12.78 -1.67
N SER A 14 -6.01 13.06 -1.83
CA SER A 14 -6.96 12.17 -2.52
C SER A 14 -6.65 11.92 -3.99
N VAL A 15 -5.89 12.80 -4.65
CA VAL A 15 -5.48 12.59 -6.05
C VAL A 15 -4.32 11.60 -6.19
N HIS A 16 -3.59 11.32 -5.10
CA HIS A 16 -2.47 10.40 -5.05
C HIS A 16 -2.94 8.99 -4.66
N ASN A 17 -3.74 8.38 -5.54
CA ASN A 17 -4.45 7.12 -5.28
C ASN A 17 -4.05 5.96 -6.22
N THR A 18 -2.83 6.00 -6.77
CA THR A 18 -2.37 5.03 -7.78
C THR A 18 -1.10 4.29 -7.33
N CYS A 19 -0.82 3.13 -7.94
CA CYS A 19 0.37 2.33 -7.60
C CYS A 19 1.71 3.04 -7.87
N LYS A 20 1.71 4.10 -8.70
CA LYS A 20 2.90 4.90 -9.01
C LYS A 20 2.93 6.22 -8.25
N ASP A 21 1.89 6.51 -7.49
CA ASP A 21 1.70 7.74 -6.74
C ASP A 21 0.64 7.48 -5.65
N CYS A 22 1.09 6.86 -4.56
CA CYS A 22 0.28 6.38 -3.46
C CYS A 22 0.64 7.14 -2.19
N TRP A 23 -0.29 7.97 -1.73
CA TRP A 23 -0.14 8.69 -0.47
C TRP A 23 -1.21 8.23 0.51
N VAL A 24 -0.85 8.18 1.78
CA VAL A 24 -1.77 7.81 2.87
C VAL A 24 -1.71 8.86 3.97
N ILE A 25 -2.83 9.06 4.66
CA ILE A 25 -2.89 9.96 5.80
C ILE A 25 -2.95 9.11 7.07
N ILE A 26 -2.01 9.34 7.98
CA ILE A 26 -1.96 8.67 9.28
C ILE A 26 -1.81 9.75 10.35
N ASN A 27 -2.73 9.82 11.30
CA ASN A 27 -2.75 10.80 12.38
C ASN A 27 -2.59 12.25 11.88
N ALA A 28 -3.37 12.64 10.86
CA ALA A 28 -3.32 13.95 10.21
C ALA A 28 -1.96 14.33 9.58
N LYS A 29 -1.15 13.33 9.20
CA LYS A 29 0.11 13.51 8.46
C LYS A 29 0.05 12.73 7.16
N ALA A 30 0.50 13.34 6.07
CA ALA A 30 0.58 12.72 4.75
C ALA A 30 1.93 12.02 4.57
N TYR A 31 1.87 10.80 4.07
CA TYR A 31 3.04 9.95 3.81
C TYR A 31 3.00 9.44 2.37
N ASN A 32 4.12 9.55 1.65
CA ASN A 32 4.27 9.01 0.31
C ASN A 32 4.86 7.60 0.40
N VAL A 33 4.00 6.59 0.30
CA VAL A 33 4.37 5.17 0.43
C VAL A 33 4.55 4.48 -0.92
N THR A 34 4.61 5.24 -2.01
CA THR A 34 4.74 4.70 -3.38
C THR A 34 5.88 3.69 -3.51
N SER A 35 7.06 4.02 -2.99
CA SER A 35 8.24 3.15 -3.06
C SER A 35 8.17 1.98 -2.08
N PHE A 36 7.24 1.99 -1.12
CA PHE A 36 7.11 0.98 -0.07
C PHE A 36 5.98 -0.03 -0.34
N LEU A 37 5.23 0.14 -1.43
CA LEU A 37 4.11 -0.74 -1.78
C LEU A 37 4.53 -2.22 -1.85
N GLU A 38 5.63 -2.52 -2.52
CA GLU A 38 6.14 -3.89 -2.72
C GLU A 38 6.83 -4.46 -1.47
N ASP A 39 7.38 -3.59 -0.62
CA ASP A 39 8.11 -3.96 0.60
C ASP A 39 7.19 -4.06 1.83
N HIS A 40 5.91 -3.70 1.69
CA HIS A 40 4.95 -3.74 2.78
C HIS A 40 4.62 -5.19 3.18
N PRO A 41 4.91 -5.62 4.43
CA PRO A 41 4.67 -7.00 4.87
C PRO A 41 3.20 -7.44 4.83
N GLY A 42 2.26 -6.49 4.85
CA GLY A 42 0.82 -6.72 4.71
C GLY A 42 0.33 -6.78 3.26
N GLY A 43 1.21 -6.61 2.28
CA GLY A 43 0.90 -6.55 0.85
C GLY A 43 0.60 -5.13 0.33
N GLU A 44 0.76 -4.93 -0.97
CA GLU A 44 0.47 -3.64 -1.64
C GLU A 44 -1.03 -3.30 -1.67
N GLU A 45 -1.88 -4.33 -1.68
CA GLU A 45 -3.34 -4.19 -1.83
C GLU A 45 -3.99 -3.37 -0.71
N VAL A 46 -3.52 -3.53 0.53
CA VAL A 46 -4.04 -2.80 1.68
C VAL A 46 -3.61 -1.34 1.67
N LEU A 47 -2.39 -1.04 1.21
CA LEU A 47 -1.93 0.34 1.04
C LEU A 47 -2.68 1.04 -0.09
N LEU A 48 -2.96 0.33 -1.18
CA LEU A 48 -3.74 0.86 -2.31
C LEU A 48 -5.21 1.12 -1.94
N ALA A 49 -5.81 0.29 -1.10
CA ALA A 49 -7.18 0.51 -0.61
C ALA A 49 -7.31 1.80 0.22
N ALA A 50 -6.25 2.08 0.99
CA ALA A 50 -6.05 3.27 1.82
C ALA A 50 -5.50 4.48 1.06
N ALA A 51 -5.12 4.33 -0.21
CA ALA A 51 -4.50 5.39 -0.99
C ALA A 51 -5.44 6.60 -1.16
N GLY A 52 -4.90 7.79 -0.91
CA GLY A 52 -5.63 9.05 -0.96
C GLY A 52 -6.60 9.28 0.20
N LYS A 53 -6.55 8.47 1.27
CA LYS A 53 -7.50 8.53 2.40
C LYS A 53 -6.81 8.54 3.75
N ASP A 54 -7.61 8.75 4.79
CA ASP A 54 -7.21 8.55 6.18
C ASP A 54 -7.18 7.06 6.51
N ALA A 55 -5.98 6.54 6.74
CA ALA A 55 -5.70 5.16 7.08
C ALA A 55 -5.28 5.00 8.55
N SER A 56 -5.53 6.03 9.39
CA SER A 56 -5.11 6.03 10.79
C SER A 56 -5.71 4.84 11.54
N GLU A 57 -7.01 4.57 11.32
CA GLU A 57 -7.70 3.46 11.96
C GLU A 57 -7.15 2.11 11.49
N GLU A 58 -6.95 1.94 10.18
CA GLU A 58 -6.39 0.72 9.59
C GLU A 58 -4.97 0.44 10.09
N PHE A 59 -4.14 1.49 10.20
CA PHE A 59 -2.78 1.40 10.71
C PHE A 59 -2.74 0.93 12.16
N GLU A 60 -3.60 1.48 13.03
CA GLU A 60 -3.71 1.08 14.44
C GLU A 60 -4.32 -0.33 14.59
N ASN A 61 -5.36 -0.66 13.80
CA ASN A 61 -6.01 -1.98 13.80
C ASN A 61 -5.05 -3.09 13.35
N ALA A 62 -4.15 -2.79 12.41
CA ALA A 62 -3.10 -3.73 11.99
C ALA A 62 -2.04 -3.99 13.08
N GLY A 63 -1.99 -3.19 14.15
CA GLY A 63 -1.08 -3.40 15.27
C GLY A 63 0.36 -2.99 14.98
N HIS A 64 0.57 -1.98 14.14
CA HIS A 64 1.91 -1.49 13.82
C HIS A 64 2.65 -0.98 15.07
N GLY A 65 3.78 -1.61 15.37
CA GLY A 65 4.63 -1.26 16.51
C GLY A 65 5.44 0.04 16.30
N SER A 66 6.24 0.39 17.31
CA SER A 66 7.11 1.58 17.25
C SER A 66 8.09 1.57 16.06
N ALA A 67 8.60 0.40 15.67
CA ALA A 67 9.50 0.27 14.52
C ALA A 67 8.84 0.70 13.20
N ALA A 68 7.57 0.36 12.97
CA ALA A 68 6.84 0.79 11.78
C ALA A 68 6.62 2.31 11.75
N ARG A 69 6.34 2.90 12.91
CA ARG A 69 6.21 4.36 13.06
C ARG A 69 7.53 5.10 12.79
N LEU A 70 8.66 4.49 13.12
CA LEU A 70 9.97 5.05 12.76
C LEU A 70 10.22 5.00 11.26
N MET A 71 9.83 3.91 10.58
CA MET A 71 9.94 3.82 9.12
C MET A 71 9.02 4.81 8.41
N LEU A 72 7.83 5.11 8.97
CA LEU A 72 6.94 6.13 8.41
C LEU A 72 7.57 7.52 8.32
N ASP A 73 8.51 7.86 9.21
CA ASP A 73 9.18 9.16 9.21
C ASP A 73 9.96 9.41 7.91
N GLU A 74 10.51 8.35 7.29
CA GLU A 74 11.22 8.43 6.02
C GLU A 74 10.30 8.81 4.84
N PHE A 75 9.01 8.45 4.94
CA PHE A 75 8.00 8.70 3.91
C PHE A 75 7.19 9.97 4.18
N TYR A 76 7.51 10.73 5.22
CA TYR A 76 6.77 11.91 5.62
C TYR A 76 6.85 13.02 4.56
N VAL A 77 5.68 13.51 4.13
CA VAL A 77 5.57 14.63 3.17
C VAL A 77 5.20 15.92 3.88
N GLY A 78 4.24 15.87 4.80
CA GLY A 78 3.74 17.06 5.48
C GLY A 78 2.53 16.80 6.36
N GLU A 79 2.07 17.84 7.04
CA GLU A 79 0.85 17.79 7.85
C GLU A 79 -0.39 18.05 6.98
N VAL A 80 -1.48 17.37 7.30
CA VAL A 80 -2.78 17.54 6.64
C VAL A 80 -3.70 18.31 7.58
N ASP A 81 -4.43 19.30 7.06
CA ASP A 81 -5.40 20.02 7.89
C ASP A 81 -6.63 19.13 8.18
N PRO A 82 -6.85 18.70 9.43
CA PRO A 82 -7.99 17.86 9.82
C PRO A 82 -9.34 18.54 9.55
N SER A 83 -9.37 19.87 9.45
CA SER A 83 -10.58 20.66 9.12
C SER A 83 -11.00 20.52 7.66
N THR A 84 -10.10 20.03 6.81
CA THR A 84 -10.39 19.76 5.38
C THR A 84 -10.87 18.34 5.12
N ASN A 85 -11.04 17.53 6.17
CA ASN A 85 -11.61 16.19 6.04
C ASN A 85 -13.00 16.29 5.39
N PRO A 86 -13.25 15.61 4.25
CA PRO A 86 -14.55 15.66 3.60
C PRO A 86 -15.63 15.18 4.57
N THR A 87 -16.43 16.13 5.05
CA THR A 87 -17.64 15.85 5.82
C THR A 87 -18.57 14.97 4.97
N PRO A 88 -19.41 14.10 5.56
CA PRO A 88 -20.22 13.12 4.83
C PRO A 88 -21.12 13.70 3.72
N ALA A 89 -21.35 15.01 3.71
CA ALA A 89 -22.09 15.71 2.65
C ALA A 89 -21.36 15.78 1.30
N ALA A 90 -20.03 15.59 1.25
CA ALA A 90 -19.24 15.62 0.00
C ALA A 90 -18.94 14.23 -0.59
N MET A 91 -19.37 13.14 0.08
CA MET A 91 -19.15 11.74 -0.36
C MET A 91 -20.05 11.27 -1.52
N ASN A 92 -20.78 12.17 -2.17
CA ASN A 92 -21.62 11.82 -3.32
C ASN A 92 -20.88 11.81 -4.66
N VAL A 93 -19.55 11.99 -4.65
CA VAL A 93 -18.68 11.77 -5.80
C VAL A 93 -17.84 10.55 -5.50
N SER A 94 -18.26 9.39 -6.02
CA SER A 94 -17.42 8.19 -6.03
C SER A 94 -16.02 8.57 -6.51
N PRO A 95 -14.94 8.23 -5.79
CA PRO A 95 -13.61 8.37 -6.36
C PRO A 95 -13.56 7.56 -7.66
N PRO A 96 -12.79 7.98 -8.69
CA PRO A 96 -12.50 7.09 -9.79
C PRO A 96 -11.88 5.84 -9.17
N ARG A 97 -12.62 4.73 -9.21
CA ARG A 97 -12.10 3.40 -8.90
C ARG A 97 -10.88 3.27 -9.80
N SER A 98 -9.67 3.37 -9.23
CA SER A 98 -8.49 2.93 -9.95
C SER A 98 -8.73 1.46 -10.20
N GLU A 99 -9.08 1.16 -11.45
CA GLU A 99 -9.20 -0.20 -11.93
C GLU A 99 -7.77 -0.73 -11.95
N TYR A 100 -7.35 -1.28 -10.81
CA TYR A 100 -6.17 -2.10 -10.71
C TYR A 100 -6.37 -3.26 -11.68
N ASP A 101 -5.67 -3.19 -12.81
CA ASP A 101 -5.63 -4.21 -13.84
C ASP A 101 -5.03 -5.48 -13.22
N LYS A 102 -5.93 -6.38 -12.78
CA LYS A 102 -5.60 -7.68 -12.19
C LYS A 102 -4.98 -8.65 -13.19
N ASP A 103 -4.88 -8.28 -14.46
CA ASP A 103 -4.40 -9.12 -15.56
C ASP A 103 -2.88 -9.11 -15.73
N LYS A 104 -2.13 -8.39 -14.88
CA LYS A 104 -0.70 -8.65 -14.73
C LYS A 104 -0.48 -9.84 -13.80
N PRO A 105 -0.03 -11.01 -14.30
CA PRO A 105 0.45 -12.05 -13.40
C PRO A 105 1.59 -11.44 -12.60
N SER A 106 1.43 -11.40 -11.27
CA SER A 106 2.46 -10.86 -10.40
C SER A 106 3.78 -11.57 -10.73
N GLU A 107 4.85 -10.81 -10.87
CA GLU A 107 6.19 -11.34 -11.09
C GLU A 107 6.55 -12.42 -10.05
N TYR A 108 5.91 -12.35 -8.88
CA TYR A 108 5.97 -13.33 -7.81
C TYR A 108 5.41 -14.71 -8.20
N VAL A 109 4.26 -14.78 -8.88
CA VAL A 109 3.67 -16.04 -9.36
C VAL A 109 4.57 -16.68 -10.42
N ASN A 110 5.08 -15.87 -11.36
CA ASN A 110 6.07 -16.36 -12.34
C ASN A 110 7.34 -16.89 -11.64
N LYS A 111 7.87 -16.18 -10.63
CA LYS A 111 9.02 -16.63 -9.84
C LYS A 111 8.75 -17.92 -9.05
N ILE A 112 7.57 -18.07 -8.45
CA ILE A 112 7.17 -19.30 -7.75
C ILE A 112 7.10 -20.49 -8.72
N PHE A 113 6.58 -20.28 -9.93
CA PHE A 113 6.50 -21.32 -10.95
C PHE A 113 7.89 -21.80 -11.38
N TYR A 114 8.84 -20.89 -11.60
CA TYR A 114 10.22 -21.25 -11.93
C TYR A 114 10.98 -21.94 -10.78
N LEU A 115 10.57 -21.74 -9.52
CA LEU A 115 11.13 -22.46 -8.37
C LEU A 115 10.55 -23.88 -8.23
N LEU A 116 9.25 -24.07 -8.44
CA LEU A 116 8.57 -25.35 -8.20
C LEU A 116 8.70 -26.36 -9.35
N VAL A 117 8.77 -25.88 -10.61
CA VAL A 117 8.92 -26.75 -11.80
C VAL A 117 10.21 -27.59 -11.79
N PRO A 118 11.42 -27.06 -11.51
CA PRO A 118 12.62 -27.89 -11.48
C PRO A 118 12.64 -28.87 -10.29
N LEU A 119 12.05 -28.50 -9.13
CA LEU A 119 11.90 -29.40 -7.98
C LEU A 119 11.00 -30.60 -8.31
N GLY A 120 9.89 -30.37 -9.03
CA GLY A 120 8.98 -31.44 -9.47
C GLY A 120 9.61 -32.36 -10.52
N ILE A 121 10.42 -31.84 -11.43
CA ILE A 121 11.15 -32.67 -12.42
C ILE A 121 12.22 -33.51 -11.71
N MET A 122 12.90 -32.96 -10.71
CA MET A 122 13.94 -33.66 -9.97
C MET A 122 13.39 -34.81 -9.11
N THR A 123 12.19 -34.66 -8.51
CA THR A 123 11.55 -35.76 -7.75
C THR A 123 11.07 -36.90 -8.66
N LEU A 124 10.53 -36.59 -9.84
CA LEU A 124 10.12 -37.60 -10.82
C LEU A 124 11.32 -38.38 -11.38
N ALA A 125 12.44 -37.70 -11.64
CA ALA A 125 13.66 -38.36 -12.13
C ALA A 125 14.28 -39.30 -11.08
N VAL A 126 14.31 -38.92 -9.79
CA VAL A 126 14.84 -39.78 -8.72
C VAL A 126 13.93 -40.96 -8.44
N GLY A 127 12.61 -40.78 -8.51
CA GLY A 127 11.64 -41.88 -8.39
C GLY A 127 11.81 -42.94 -9.49
N PHE A 128 12.12 -42.52 -10.72
CA PHE A 128 12.39 -43.42 -11.84
C PHE A 128 13.71 -44.21 -11.66
N TRP A 129 14.75 -43.61 -11.09
CA TRP A 129 16.03 -44.28 -10.80
C TRP A 129 15.98 -45.27 -9.62
N PHE A 130 15.01 -45.15 -8.73
CA PHE A 130 14.85 -46.02 -7.56
C PHE A 130 13.85 -47.16 -7.77
N TYR A 131 13.13 -47.18 -8.90
CA TYR A 131 12.09 -48.18 -9.21
C TYR A 131 12.46 -49.10 -10.39
N GLU A 132 13.74 -49.11 -10.78
CA GLU A 132 14.36 -50.08 -11.70
C GLU A 132 15.46 -50.87 -10.95
#